data_AF-A0AAD7VQ38-F1
#
_entry.id   AF-A0AAD7VQ38-F1
#
_cell.length_a   1.000
_cell.length_b   1.000
_cell.length_c   1.000
_cell.angle_alpha   90.00
_cell.angle_beta   90.00
_cell.angle_gamma   90.00
#
_symmetry.space_group_name_H-M   'P 1'
#
loop_
_entity.id
_entity.type
_entity.pdbx_description
1 polymer ?
#
loop_
_entity_poly.entity_id
_entity_poly.type
_entity_poly.pdbx_seq_one_letter_code
_entity_poly.pdbx_strand_id
1 'polypeptide(L)'
;MIEYSLINGPESPIMHMVFGEQQPASLPEAQSSMMATDPSSHPVMIISSPPYSPQQYSSLLPPPHSTSIHVDRALQRATPPQENQDVDRNGRRRRVYTKTQFTCSHCPRKFSITDIEIYCRHVVENNIQREFKCPERTCPWHTIGFQRKLEKDRHYTRKHGVPQYECRFWAGPGKEMFEGAGVCTTRWHADAGNRTRHERSIHGYYVATQRGRASSLDEVEMVKVDKNMKR
;
A
#
# COMPACT_ATOMS: atom_id res chain seq x y z
N MET A 1 53.35 -12.92 -25.35
CA MET A 1 52.43 -13.83 -26.05
C MET A 1 51.56 -14.46 -25.00
N ILE A 2 50.27 -14.13 -24.96
CA ILE A 2 49.30 -14.66 -23.98
C ILE A 2 48.20 -15.33 -24.82
N GLU A 3 48.14 -16.65 -24.74
CA GLU A 3 47.14 -17.46 -25.44
C GLU A 3 45.82 -17.43 -24.65
N TYR A 4 44.73 -17.03 -25.32
CA TYR A 4 43.37 -17.13 -24.81
C TYR A 4 42.74 -18.41 -25.36
N SER A 5 42.56 -19.40 -24.48
CA SER A 5 41.81 -20.62 -24.78
C SER A 5 40.30 -20.35 -24.73
N LEU A 6 39.64 -20.46 -25.88
CA LEU A 6 38.18 -20.45 -26.03
C LEU A 6 37.60 -21.76 -25.48
N ILE A 7 36.75 -21.65 -24.45
CA ILE A 7 35.99 -22.77 -23.89
C ILE A 7 34.62 -22.79 -24.58
N ASN A 8 34.41 -23.81 -25.42
CA ASN A 8 33.11 -24.12 -26.00
C ASN A 8 32.18 -24.70 -24.92
N GLY A 9 31.07 -24.02 -24.64
CA GLY A 9 30.02 -24.51 -23.75
C GLY A 9 29.05 -25.47 -24.48
N PRO A 10 28.46 -26.45 -23.79
CA PRO A 10 27.53 -27.40 -24.39
C PRO A 10 26.18 -26.75 -24.69
N GLU A 11 25.67 -27.03 -25.90
CA GLU A 11 24.38 -26.59 -26.40
C GLU A 11 23.24 -27.18 -25.56
N SER A 12 22.37 -26.30 -25.06
CA SER A 12 21.16 -26.69 -24.33
C SER A 12 20.11 -27.27 -25.29
N PRO A 13 19.45 -28.38 -24.96
CA PRO A 13 18.41 -28.97 -25.79
C PRO A 13 17.16 -28.07 -25.83
N ILE A 14 16.75 -27.73 -27.05
CA ILE A 14 15.52 -27.00 -27.37
C ILE A 14 14.32 -27.87 -26.97
N MET A 15 13.65 -27.49 -25.89
CA MET A 15 12.36 -28.05 -25.49
C MET A 15 11.28 -27.57 -26.47
N HIS A 16 10.92 -28.44 -27.41
CA HIS A 16 9.81 -28.24 -28.33
C HIS A 16 8.50 -28.30 -27.54
N MET A 17 7.92 -27.14 -27.20
CA MET A 17 6.60 -27.09 -26.57
C MET A 17 5.53 -27.34 -27.63
N VAL A 18 4.96 -28.54 -27.61
CA VAL A 18 3.77 -28.91 -28.39
C VAL A 18 2.57 -28.19 -27.77
N PHE A 19 2.06 -27.17 -28.46
CA PHE A 19 0.78 -26.57 -28.14
C PHE A 19 -0.32 -27.51 -28.63
N GLY A 20 -0.91 -28.26 -27.69
CA GLY A 20 -2.13 -29.01 -27.96
C GLY A 20 -3.27 -28.06 -28.25
N GLU A 21 -3.85 -28.16 -29.44
CA GLU A 21 -5.09 -27.50 -29.83
C GLU A 21 -6.21 -27.92 -28.86
N GLN A 22 -6.57 -27.03 -27.95
CA GLN A 22 -7.80 -27.16 -27.18
C GLN A 22 -8.97 -26.81 -28.09
N GLN A 23 -9.77 -27.81 -28.43
CA GLN A 23 -11.07 -27.61 -29.05
C GLN A 23 -11.93 -26.68 -28.18
N PRO A 24 -12.64 -25.71 -28.78
CA PRO A 24 -13.55 -24.85 -28.04
C PRO A 24 -14.73 -25.68 -27.53
N ALA A 25 -14.84 -25.79 -26.21
CA ALA A 25 -16.04 -26.31 -25.55
C ALA A 25 -17.22 -25.37 -25.86
N SER A 26 -18.21 -25.91 -26.56
CA SER A 26 -19.51 -25.28 -26.80
C SER A 26 -20.19 -24.92 -25.47
N LEU A 27 -20.38 -23.62 -25.24
CA LEU A 27 -21.16 -23.09 -24.13
C LEU A 27 -22.65 -23.42 -24.34
N PRO A 28 -23.39 -23.87 -23.30
CA PRO A 28 -24.84 -23.96 -23.39
C PRO A 28 -25.47 -22.55 -23.37
N GLU A 29 -26.37 -22.31 -24.32
CA GLU A 29 -27.24 -21.13 -24.40
C GLU A 29 -28.02 -20.97 -23.10
N ALA A 30 -27.66 -19.96 -22.30
CA ALA A 30 -28.46 -19.50 -21.19
C ALA A 30 -29.67 -18.73 -21.76
N GLN A 31 -30.82 -19.39 -21.78
CA GLN A 31 -32.10 -18.78 -22.10
C GLN A 31 -32.38 -17.62 -21.13
N SER A 32 -32.46 -16.40 -21.67
CA SER A 32 -32.97 -15.22 -20.98
C SER A 32 -34.44 -15.43 -20.62
N SER A 33 -34.71 -15.77 -19.37
CA SER A 33 -36.05 -15.62 -18.79
C SER A 33 -36.19 -14.21 -18.24
N MET A 34 -37.04 -13.43 -18.92
CA MET A 34 -37.41 -12.07 -18.54
C MET A 34 -38.65 -12.18 -17.66
N MET A 35 -38.47 -12.16 -16.34
CA MET A 35 -39.58 -12.02 -15.39
C MET A 35 -39.44 -10.70 -14.67
N ALA A 36 -40.36 -9.81 -15.03
CA ALA A 36 -40.65 -8.57 -14.34
C ALA A 36 -41.40 -8.88 -13.04
N THR A 37 -40.81 -8.46 -11.93
CA THR A 37 -41.44 -8.23 -10.62
C THR A 37 -40.56 -7.21 -9.91
N ASP A 38 -40.97 -6.22 -9.15
CA ASP A 38 -42.23 -5.58 -8.77
C ASP A 38 -41.70 -4.39 -7.91
N PRO A 39 -42.14 -3.12 -8.05
CA PRO A 39 -41.54 -2.02 -7.28
C PRO A 39 -41.99 -2.08 -5.82
N SER A 40 -41.23 -2.81 -4.99
CA SER A 40 -41.37 -2.78 -3.53
C SER A 40 -40.97 -1.41 -3.00
N SER A 41 -41.98 -0.67 -2.57
CA SER A 41 -41.88 0.60 -1.87
C SER A 41 -41.25 0.38 -0.49
N HIS A 42 -39.94 0.63 -0.38
CA HIS A 42 -39.33 0.73 0.93
C HIS A 42 -39.80 2.02 1.63
N PRO A 43 -40.35 1.95 2.85
CA PRO A 43 -40.72 3.12 3.62
C PRO A 43 -39.44 3.90 3.98
N VAL A 44 -39.40 5.17 3.56
CA VAL A 44 -38.38 6.13 3.96
C VAL A 44 -38.58 6.43 5.45
N MET A 45 -37.77 5.80 6.29
CA MET A 45 -37.66 6.17 7.70
C MET A 45 -36.94 7.52 7.79
N ILE A 46 -37.70 8.59 8.01
CA ILE A 46 -37.16 9.91 8.34
C ILE A 46 -36.57 9.81 9.75
N ILE A 47 -35.24 9.68 9.82
CA ILE A 47 -34.50 9.73 11.08
C ILE A 47 -34.41 11.22 11.47
N SER A 48 -35.39 11.64 12.28
CA SER A 48 -35.36 12.92 12.98
C SER A 48 -34.13 12.96 13.88
N SER A 49 -33.09 13.66 13.43
CA SER A 49 -31.88 13.90 14.21
C SER A 49 -32.24 14.86 15.35
N PRO A 50 -31.91 14.54 16.61
CA PRO A 50 -32.18 15.45 17.71
C PRO A 50 -31.38 16.75 17.55
N PRO A 51 -31.92 17.90 17.99
CA PRO A 51 -31.22 19.16 17.96
C PRO A 51 -29.94 19.07 18.80
N TYR A 52 -28.81 19.36 18.15
CA TYR A 52 -27.51 19.46 18.78
C TYR A 52 -27.52 20.65 19.74
N SER A 53 -27.65 20.38 21.03
CA SER A 53 -27.46 21.39 22.09
C SER A 53 -25.96 21.64 22.27
N PRO A 54 -25.45 22.86 22.04
CA PRO A 54 -24.07 23.19 22.35
C PRO A 54 -23.90 23.21 23.87
N GLN A 55 -23.22 22.20 24.43
CA GLN A 55 -22.77 22.27 25.81
C GLN A 55 -21.75 23.39 25.94
N GLN A 56 -22.09 24.37 26.79
CA GLN A 56 -21.18 25.41 27.23
C GLN A 56 -20.10 24.75 28.09
N TYR A 57 -18.90 24.66 27.55
CA TYR A 57 -17.72 24.24 28.31
C TYR A 57 -17.33 25.39 29.24
N SER A 58 -17.71 25.30 30.51
CA SER A 58 -17.16 26.14 31.56
C SER A 58 -15.67 25.87 31.70
N SER A 59 -14.86 26.86 31.36
CA SER A 59 -13.41 26.89 31.53
C SER A 59 -13.03 26.76 32.99
N LEU A 60 -12.76 25.53 33.45
CA LEU A 60 -12.07 25.29 34.71
C LEU A 60 -10.56 25.40 34.47
N LEU A 61 -9.96 26.43 35.06
CA LEU A 61 -8.51 26.62 35.13
C LEU A 61 -7.84 25.39 35.77
N PRO A 62 -6.73 24.88 35.21
CA PRO A 62 -5.94 23.87 35.89
C PRO A 62 -5.14 24.48 37.06
N PRO A 63 -4.98 23.74 38.17
CA PRO A 63 -4.14 24.16 39.29
C PRO A 63 -2.65 24.13 38.93
N PRO A 64 -1.79 24.98 39.54
CA PRO A 64 -0.34 24.92 39.35
C PRO A 64 0.22 23.68 40.06
N HIS A 65 0.68 22.69 39.28
CA HIS A 65 1.38 21.53 39.83
C HIS A 65 2.85 21.86 40.07
N SER A 66 3.27 21.71 41.33
CA SER A 66 4.63 21.79 41.82
C SER A 66 5.64 21.05 40.94
N THR A 67 6.72 21.76 40.61
CA THR A 67 7.94 21.21 40.03
C THR A 67 8.61 20.25 41.02
N SER A 68 8.37 18.95 40.84
CA SER A 68 9.12 17.89 41.51
C SER A 68 10.21 17.34 40.59
N ILE A 69 11.38 17.20 41.20
CA ILE A 69 12.69 16.84 40.67
C ILE A 69 12.62 15.51 39.91
N HIS A 70 12.90 15.53 38.60
CA HIS A 70 13.21 14.32 37.84
C HIS A 70 14.74 14.21 37.68
N VAL A 71 15.29 13.37 38.55
CA VAL A 71 16.68 12.91 38.55
C VAL A 71 16.95 12.09 37.28
N ASP A 72 18.04 12.43 36.61
CA ASP A 72 18.85 11.63 35.68
C ASP A 72 18.16 10.58 34.79
N ARG A 73 17.60 11.05 33.66
CA ARG A 73 17.32 10.22 32.47
C ARG A 73 18.11 10.70 31.26
N ALA A 74 19.37 11.09 31.48
CA ALA A 74 20.26 11.67 30.46
C ALA A 74 21.40 10.73 30.00
N LEU A 75 21.21 9.41 30.11
CA LEU A 75 22.12 8.40 29.53
C LEU A 75 21.33 7.29 28.84
N GLN A 76 20.33 7.64 28.04
CA GLN A 76 19.96 6.76 26.93
C GLN A 76 21.09 6.84 25.91
N ARG A 77 21.94 5.81 25.93
CA ARG A 77 22.96 5.50 24.92
C ARG A 77 22.52 6.01 23.56
N ALA A 78 23.19 7.05 23.08
CA ALA A 78 23.29 7.32 21.65
C ALA A 78 23.92 6.07 21.03
N THR A 79 23.09 5.15 20.60
CA THR A 79 23.52 4.09 19.70
C THR A 79 24.01 4.82 18.45
N PRO A 80 25.28 4.64 18.04
CA PRO A 80 25.76 5.26 16.82
C PRO A 80 24.80 4.87 15.69
N PRO A 81 24.39 5.82 14.82
CA PRO A 81 23.51 5.51 13.71
C PRO A 81 24.17 4.40 12.90
N GLN A 82 23.60 3.19 12.89
CA GLN A 82 24.14 2.13 12.06
C GLN A 82 24.08 2.62 10.61
N GLU A 83 25.26 2.84 10.05
CA GLU A 83 25.56 3.37 8.74
C GLU A 83 25.34 2.30 7.66
N ASN A 84 24.13 1.76 7.61
CA ASN A 84 23.63 0.99 6.49
C ASN A 84 22.20 1.45 6.27
N GLN A 85 22.07 2.64 5.69
CA GLN A 85 20.76 3.18 5.39
C GLN A 85 20.14 2.31 4.29
N ASP A 86 19.11 1.56 4.67
CA ASP A 86 18.18 0.87 3.78
C ASP A 86 17.46 1.93 2.92
N VAL A 87 18.14 2.32 1.85
CA VAL A 87 17.60 3.18 0.80
C VAL A 87 16.63 2.33 -0.01
N ASP A 88 15.40 2.81 -0.16
CA ASP A 88 14.40 2.14 -0.96
C ASP A 88 14.76 2.19 -2.46
N ARG A 89 13.98 1.48 -3.29
CA ARG A 89 14.18 1.49 -4.75
C ARG A 89 14.01 2.86 -5.41
N ASN A 90 13.50 3.86 -4.69
CA ASN A 90 13.36 5.23 -5.16
C ASN A 90 14.51 6.12 -4.68
N GLY A 91 15.57 5.56 -4.09
CA GLY A 91 16.69 6.36 -3.59
C GLY A 91 16.37 7.09 -2.29
N ARG A 92 15.27 6.75 -1.60
CA ARG A 92 14.85 7.43 -0.37
C ARG A 92 15.15 6.60 0.86
N ARG A 93 15.46 7.29 1.97
CA ARG A 93 15.53 6.63 3.27
C ARG A 93 14.17 6.03 3.63
N ARG A 94 14.16 4.75 3.96
CA ARG A 94 12.95 4.06 4.41
C ARG A 94 12.35 4.82 5.60
N ARG A 95 11.07 5.20 5.48
CA ARG A 95 10.35 5.86 6.56
C ARG A 95 10.17 4.87 7.71
N VAL A 96 10.75 5.18 8.87
CA VAL A 96 10.55 4.40 10.10
C VAL A 96 9.23 4.83 10.71
N TYR A 97 8.22 3.97 10.60
CA TYR A 97 6.94 4.20 11.27
C TYR A 97 7.09 3.70 12.70
N THR A 98 7.21 4.61 13.68
CA THR A 98 7.39 4.24 15.10
C THR A 98 6.08 4.09 15.87
N LYS A 99 4.97 4.60 15.32
CA LYS A 99 3.68 4.70 16.03
C LYS A 99 2.68 3.59 15.70
N THR A 100 3.02 2.66 14.80
CA THR A 100 2.11 1.57 14.43
C THR A 100 2.08 0.53 15.55
N GLN A 101 0.89 0.25 16.05
CA GLN A 101 0.63 -0.80 17.04
C GLN A 101 -0.21 -1.92 16.42
N PHE A 102 0.06 -3.15 16.82
CA PHE A 102 -0.67 -4.36 16.45
C PHE A 102 -1.42 -4.90 17.66
N THR A 103 -2.68 -5.26 17.48
CA THR A 103 -3.50 -5.91 18.51
C THR A 103 -3.54 -7.41 18.23
N CYS A 104 -3.35 -8.22 19.27
CA CYS A 104 -3.56 -9.66 19.15
C CYS A 104 -5.07 -9.95 18.98
N SER A 105 -5.42 -10.93 18.15
CA SER A 105 -6.80 -11.39 17.99
C SER A 105 -7.26 -12.33 19.11
N HIS A 106 -6.31 -12.93 19.83
CA HIS A 106 -6.58 -13.87 20.92
C HIS A 106 -6.70 -13.18 22.29
N CYS A 107 -6.01 -12.06 22.51
CA CYS A 107 -5.98 -11.39 23.81
C CYS A 107 -5.87 -9.85 23.66
N PRO A 108 -6.15 -9.05 24.70
CA PRO A 108 -6.15 -7.59 24.61
C PRO A 108 -4.74 -6.95 24.54
N ARG A 109 -3.67 -7.75 24.45
CA ARG A 109 -2.29 -7.23 24.38
C ARG A 109 -2.05 -6.48 23.07
N LYS A 110 -1.26 -5.41 23.18
CA LYS A 110 -0.82 -4.58 22.06
C LYS A 110 0.69 -4.66 21.92
N PHE A 111 1.16 -4.69 20.69
CA PHE A 111 2.58 -4.80 20.34
C PHE A 111 2.96 -3.62 19.45
N SER A 112 4.12 -3.03 19.69
CA SER A 112 4.66 -2.00 18.79
C SER A 112 5.32 -2.65 17.57
N ILE A 113 5.51 -1.89 16.50
CA ILE A 113 6.28 -2.34 15.33
C ILE A 113 7.78 -2.48 15.62
N THR A 114 8.33 -1.75 16.61
CA THR A 114 9.71 -1.94 17.05
C THR A 114 9.89 -3.27 17.77
N ASP A 115 8.83 -3.79 18.39
CA ASP A 115 8.84 -5.03 19.16
C ASP A 115 8.19 -6.20 18.41
N ILE A 116 8.34 -6.23 17.08
CA ILE A 116 7.69 -7.24 16.23
C ILE A 116 8.10 -8.67 16.62
N GLU A 117 9.33 -8.87 17.10
CA GLU A 117 9.83 -10.16 17.57
C GLU A 117 9.11 -10.66 18.82
N ILE A 118 8.79 -9.74 19.74
CA ILE A 118 7.98 -10.06 20.94
C ILE A 118 6.59 -10.54 20.50
N TYR A 119 6.02 -9.92 19.45
CA TYR A 119 4.75 -10.36 18.92
C TYR A 119 4.83 -11.74 18.24
N CYS A 120 5.88 -12.02 17.47
CA CYS A 120 6.13 -13.36 16.91
C CYS A 120 6.18 -14.43 18.00
N ARG A 121 6.94 -14.18 19.08
CA ARG A 121 7.03 -15.12 20.21
C ARG A 121 5.67 -15.31 20.87
N HIS A 122 4.91 -14.24 21.09
CA HIS A 122 3.56 -14.34 21.64
C HIS A 122 2.63 -15.23 20.81
N VAL A 123 2.68 -15.12 19.47
CA VAL A 123 1.91 -15.96 18.55
C VAL A 123 2.28 -17.44 18.69
N VAL A 124 3.58 -17.75 18.79
CA VAL A 124 4.07 -19.13 18.97
C VAL A 124 3.67 -19.69 20.33
N GLU A 125 3.91 -18.96 21.42
CA GLU A 125 3.58 -19.40 22.79
C GLU A 125 2.08 -19.67 23.00
N ASN A 126 1.22 -18.91 22.31
CA ASN A 126 -0.23 -19.05 22.40
C ASN A 126 -0.80 -19.96 21.30
N ASN A 127 0.05 -20.63 20.50
CA ASN A 127 -0.34 -21.49 19.38
C ASN A 127 -1.36 -20.83 18.43
N ILE A 128 -1.23 -19.54 18.18
CA ILE A 128 -2.17 -18.80 17.33
C ILE A 128 -1.90 -19.19 15.87
N GLN A 129 -2.78 -20.01 15.31
CA GLN A 129 -2.68 -20.43 13.91
C GLN A 129 -3.46 -19.48 13.00
N ARG A 130 -2.80 -19.00 11.95
CA ARG A 130 -3.43 -18.26 10.85
C ARG A 130 -3.15 -18.96 9.54
N GLU A 131 -4.18 -19.08 8.71
CA GLU A 131 -4.13 -19.81 7.45
C GLU A 131 -3.18 -19.16 6.43
N PHE A 132 -3.24 -17.83 6.31
CA PHE A 132 -2.48 -17.10 5.31
C PHE A 132 -1.18 -16.58 5.90
N LYS A 133 -0.03 -17.11 5.46
CA LYS A 133 1.31 -16.70 5.92
C LYS A 133 2.14 -16.10 4.80
N CYS A 134 3.04 -15.17 5.14
CA CYS A 134 3.99 -14.66 4.14
C CYS A 134 4.85 -15.83 3.62
N PRO A 135 5.10 -15.98 2.32
CA PRO A 135 5.96 -17.06 1.80
C PRO A 135 7.44 -16.87 2.15
N GLU A 136 7.87 -15.63 2.43
CA GLU A 136 9.25 -15.33 2.82
C GLU A 136 9.50 -15.74 4.28
N ARG A 137 10.34 -16.75 4.52
CA ARG A 137 10.57 -17.34 5.85
C ARG A 137 11.26 -16.37 6.82
N THR A 138 12.08 -15.47 6.30
CA THR A 138 12.76 -14.43 7.10
C THR A 138 11.81 -13.30 7.54
N CYS A 139 10.61 -13.23 6.95
CA CYS A 139 9.64 -12.20 7.29
C CYS A 139 8.91 -12.55 8.59
N PRO A 140 8.77 -11.61 9.56
CA PRO A 140 7.99 -11.82 10.79
C PRO A 140 6.54 -12.26 10.52
N TRP A 141 5.97 -11.84 9.39
CA TRP A 141 4.62 -12.19 8.97
C TRP A 141 4.48 -13.62 8.44
N HIS A 142 5.58 -14.36 8.27
CA HIS A 142 5.54 -15.82 8.11
C HIS A 142 5.06 -16.48 9.41
N THR A 143 5.56 -16.03 10.56
CA THR A 143 5.17 -16.53 11.88
C THR A 143 3.82 -15.98 12.31
N ILE A 144 3.62 -14.66 12.23
CA ILE A 144 2.39 -13.99 12.70
C ILE A 144 1.17 -14.38 11.86
N GLY A 145 1.32 -14.42 10.53
CA GLY A 145 0.24 -14.64 9.57
C GLY A 145 -0.81 -13.53 9.48
N PHE A 146 -1.76 -13.71 8.57
CA PHE A 146 -2.81 -12.75 8.20
C PHE A 146 -4.20 -13.36 8.37
N GLN A 147 -5.20 -12.51 8.59
CA GLN A 147 -6.59 -12.96 8.70
C GLN A 147 -7.20 -13.29 7.33
N ARG A 148 -6.76 -12.57 6.28
CA ARG A 148 -7.32 -12.68 4.93
C ARG A 148 -6.22 -12.88 3.88
N LYS A 149 -6.51 -13.67 2.85
CA LYS A 149 -5.61 -13.89 1.69
C LYS A 149 -5.16 -12.58 1.04
N LEU A 150 -6.09 -11.65 0.85
CA LEU A 150 -5.81 -10.33 0.23
C LEU A 150 -4.78 -9.52 1.02
N GLU A 151 -4.75 -9.63 2.36
CA GLU A 151 -3.78 -8.93 3.20
C GLU A 151 -2.38 -9.52 3.04
N LYS A 152 -2.29 -10.86 2.99
CA LYS A 152 -1.05 -11.60 2.71
C LYS A 152 -0.47 -11.21 1.34
N ASP A 153 -1.30 -11.20 0.30
CA ASP A 153 -0.89 -10.85 -1.06
C ASP A 153 -0.42 -9.38 -1.12
N ARG A 154 -1.21 -8.45 -0.55
CA ARG A 154 -0.84 -7.02 -0.48
C ARG A 154 0.46 -6.79 0.30
N HIS A 155 0.66 -7.51 1.40
CA HIS A 155 1.89 -7.45 2.17
C HIS A 155 3.08 -7.88 1.30
N TYR A 156 2.96 -9.04 0.65
CA TYR A 156 4.03 -9.59 -0.17
C TYR A 156 4.42 -8.63 -1.30
N THR A 157 3.44 -8.14 -2.07
CA THR A 157 3.69 -7.15 -3.14
C THR A 157 4.40 -5.90 -2.63
N ARG A 158 4.08 -5.43 -1.42
CA ARG A 158 4.64 -4.19 -0.86
C ARG A 158 6.01 -4.33 -0.20
N LYS A 159 6.31 -5.50 0.39
CA LYS A 159 7.52 -5.70 1.20
C LYS A 159 8.57 -6.55 0.51
N HIS A 160 8.16 -7.48 -0.34
CA HIS A 160 9.03 -8.44 -1.01
C HIS A 160 8.95 -8.34 -2.53
N GLY A 161 7.83 -7.82 -3.06
CA GLY A 161 7.62 -7.66 -4.50
C GLY A 161 8.53 -6.61 -5.13
N VAL A 162 8.78 -6.80 -6.43
CA VAL A 162 9.36 -5.77 -7.30
C VAL A 162 8.25 -4.75 -7.60
N PRO A 163 8.43 -3.45 -7.33
CA PRO A 163 7.50 -2.43 -7.78
C PRO A 163 7.33 -2.48 -9.30
N GLN A 164 6.08 -2.52 -9.76
CA GLN A 164 5.74 -2.62 -11.19
C GLN A 164 5.08 -1.35 -11.74
N TYR A 165 4.67 -0.42 -10.87
CA TYR A 165 3.89 0.73 -11.27
C TYR A 165 4.76 1.97 -11.27
N GLU A 166 5.16 2.42 -12.46
CA GLU A 166 5.84 3.70 -12.64
C GLU A 166 4.84 4.87 -12.55
N CYS A 167 5.23 5.97 -11.91
CA CYS A 167 4.46 7.22 -11.93
C CYS A 167 4.42 7.78 -13.36
N ARG A 168 3.22 8.14 -13.84
CA ARG A 168 3.03 8.65 -15.21
C ARG A 168 3.66 10.02 -15.45
N PHE A 169 3.92 10.77 -14.38
CA PHE A 169 4.50 12.12 -14.43
C PHE A 169 6.00 12.11 -14.10
N TRP A 170 6.65 10.95 -14.14
CA TRP A 170 8.09 10.85 -13.92
C TRP A 170 8.87 11.32 -15.16
N ALA A 171 9.60 12.43 -15.03
CA ALA A 171 10.46 13.00 -16.09
C ALA A 171 11.96 12.95 -15.77
N GLY A 172 12.33 12.17 -14.75
CA GLY A 172 13.69 12.15 -14.18
C GLY A 172 13.82 12.97 -12.90
N PRO A 173 14.97 12.87 -12.22
CA PRO A 173 15.20 13.54 -10.94
C PRO A 173 15.20 15.06 -11.10
N GLY A 174 14.43 15.76 -10.26
CA GLY A 174 14.39 17.23 -10.24
C GLY A 174 13.62 17.87 -11.40
N LYS A 175 12.99 17.08 -12.27
CA LYS A 175 12.27 17.58 -13.45
C LYS A 175 10.76 17.41 -13.27
N GLU A 176 10.02 18.43 -13.69
CA GLU A 176 8.57 18.32 -13.88
C GLU A 176 8.28 17.75 -15.27
N MET A 177 7.21 16.95 -15.39
CA MET A 177 6.78 16.43 -16.70
C MET A 177 6.20 17.54 -17.59
N PHE A 178 5.47 18.46 -16.97
CA PHE A 178 4.93 19.67 -17.59
C PHE A 178 4.75 20.73 -16.50
N GLU A 179 4.59 21.98 -16.92
CA GLU A 179 4.57 23.13 -16.03
C GLU A 179 3.44 23.02 -14.99
N GLY A 180 3.81 23.07 -13.72
CA GLY A 180 2.87 23.03 -12.60
C GLY A 180 2.42 21.63 -12.20
N ALA A 181 2.92 20.57 -12.84
CA ALA A 181 2.75 19.19 -12.40
C ALA A 181 3.45 18.89 -11.07
N GLY A 182 4.41 19.72 -10.65
CA GLY A 182 5.24 19.42 -9.49
C GLY A 182 6.27 18.32 -9.77
N VAL A 183 7.44 18.45 -9.14
CA VAL A 183 8.54 17.51 -9.32
C VAL A 183 8.18 16.14 -8.73
N CYS A 184 8.19 15.10 -9.58
CA CYS A 184 7.99 13.75 -9.12
C CYS A 184 9.23 13.30 -8.35
N THR A 185 9.02 12.83 -7.12
CA THR A 185 10.10 12.34 -6.26
C THR A 185 10.06 10.81 -6.13
N THR A 186 8.97 10.14 -6.53
CA THR A 186 8.76 8.69 -6.38
C THR A 186 8.52 8.08 -7.75
N ARG A 187 9.53 7.45 -8.35
CA ARG A 187 9.37 6.81 -9.65
C ARG A 187 8.48 5.57 -9.57
N TRP A 188 8.78 4.68 -8.63
CA TRP A 188 8.20 3.35 -8.55
C TRP A 188 7.26 3.16 -7.38
N HIS A 189 6.13 2.51 -7.65
CA HIS A 189 5.10 2.17 -6.67
C HIS A 189 4.83 0.67 -6.66
N ALA A 190 4.57 0.14 -5.46
CA ALA A 190 4.28 -1.28 -5.26
C ALA A 190 2.91 -1.70 -5.83
N ASP A 191 1.91 -0.81 -5.82
CA ASP A 191 0.56 -1.10 -6.33
C ASP A 191 -0.06 0.11 -7.05
N ALA A 192 -1.03 -0.15 -7.93
CA ALA A 192 -1.70 0.87 -8.73
C ALA A 192 -2.43 1.93 -7.89
N GLY A 193 -2.98 1.53 -6.74
CA GLY A 193 -3.66 2.44 -5.81
C GLY A 193 -2.71 3.44 -5.17
N ASN A 194 -1.52 2.99 -4.76
CA ASN A 194 -0.45 3.83 -4.24
C ASN A 194 0.06 4.80 -5.30
N ARG A 195 0.26 4.34 -6.55
CA ARG A 195 0.59 5.23 -7.68
C ARG A 195 -0.46 6.32 -7.84
N THR A 196 -1.74 5.93 -7.95
CA THR A 196 -2.84 6.87 -8.17
C THR A 196 -2.97 7.91 -7.04
N ARG A 197 -2.77 7.49 -5.78
CA ARG A 197 -2.76 8.40 -4.63
C ARG A 197 -1.58 9.35 -4.68
N HIS A 198 -0.40 8.84 -5.03
CA HIS A 198 0.80 9.65 -5.23
C HIS A 198 0.56 10.73 -6.30
N GLU A 199 0.07 10.31 -7.47
CA GLU A 199 -0.24 11.21 -8.59
C GLU A 199 -1.18 12.32 -8.16
N ARG A 200 -2.29 12.00 -7.47
CA ARG A 200 -3.22 13.02 -6.96
C ARG A 200 -2.59 13.95 -5.93
N SER A 201 -1.71 13.45 -5.07
CA SER A 201 -1.13 14.23 -3.98
C SER A 201 -0.01 15.17 -4.43
N ILE A 202 0.89 14.66 -5.27
CA ILE A 202 2.08 15.39 -5.72
C ILE A 202 1.75 16.18 -6.98
N HIS A 203 1.11 15.52 -7.95
CA HIS A 203 0.81 16.11 -9.25
C HIS A 203 -0.54 16.83 -9.27
N GLY A 204 -1.46 16.47 -8.38
CA GLY A 204 -2.80 17.06 -8.36
C GLY A 204 -3.78 16.25 -9.20
N TYR A 205 -5.00 16.79 -9.36
CA TYR A 205 -6.02 16.18 -10.21
C TYR A 205 -5.76 16.59 -11.65
N TYR A 206 -4.96 15.79 -12.34
CA TYR A 206 -5.04 15.71 -13.79
C TYR A 206 -6.07 14.62 -14.09
N VAL A 207 -7.29 15.05 -14.38
CA VAL A 207 -8.27 14.14 -14.96
C VAL A 207 -7.79 13.92 -16.39
N ALA A 208 -7.15 12.77 -16.63
CA ALA A 208 -7.13 12.25 -17.99
C ALA A 208 -8.60 11.98 -18.32
N THR A 209 -9.26 12.93 -18.96
CA THR A 209 -10.59 12.74 -19.54
C THR A 209 -10.45 11.70 -20.64
N GLN A 210 -10.42 10.42 -20.28
CA GLN A 210 -10.75 9.33 -21.20
C GLN A 210 -12.26 9.33 -21.42
N ARG A 211 -12.81 10.47 -21.86
CA ARG A 211 -14.14 10.51 -22.47
C ARG A 211 -13.93 10.28 -23.97
N GLY A 212 -13.82 9.02 -24.33
CA GLY A 212 -13.83 8.63 -25.73
C GLY A 212 -12.70 7.68 -26.07
N ARG A 213 -13.08 6.51 -26.56
CA ARG A 213 -12.28 5.66 -27.43
C ARG A 213 -12.02 6.44 -28.72
N ALA A 214 -11.18 7.47 -28.68
CA ALA A 214 -10.76 8.23 -29.85
C ALA A 214 -9.44 7.65 -30.35
N SER A 215 -9.46 7.23 -31.60
CA SER A 215 -8.41 6.55 -32.34
C SER A 215 -7.28 7.47 -32.82
N SER A 216 -7.00 8.58 -32.13
CA SER A 216 -5.86 9.45 -32.45
C SER A 216 -5.12 9.83 -31.17
N LEU A 217 -3.82 9.55 -31.16
CA LEU A 217 -2.94 9.59 -29.98
C LEU A 217 -2.55 11.00 -29.50
N ASP A 218 -3.00 12.08 -30.15
CA ASP A 218 -2.23 13.33 -30.06
C ASP A 218 -2.70 14.39 -29.07
N GLU A 219 -3.90 14.35 -28.49
CA GLU A 219 -4.31 15.42 -27.56
C GLU A 219 -5.14 14.91 -26.38
N VAL A 220 -4.45 14.42 -25.34
CA VAL A 220 -5.05 14.31 -24.00
C VAL A 220 -4.87 15.65 -23.31
N GLU A 221 -5.87 16.53 -23.43
CA GLU A 221 -5.87 17.80 -22.71
C GLU A 221 -6.02 17.54 -21.19
N MET A 222 -4.93 17.77 -20.44
CA MET A 222 -4.91 17.60 -18.99
C MET A 222 -5.38 18.88 -18.30
N VAL A 223 -6.65 18.95 -17.92
CA VAL A 223 -7.19 20.10 -17.18
C VAL A 223 -6.77 20.04 -15.71
N LYS A 224 -6.12 21.09 -15.24
CA LYS A 224 -5.75 21.26 -13.83
C LYS A 224 -7.01 21.54 -13.01
N VAL A 225 -7.38 20.62 -12.10
CA VAL A 225 -8.46 20.89 -11.14
C VAL A 225 -7.88 21.59 -9.92
N ASP A 226 -8.34 22.81 -9.65
CA ASP A 226 -7.90 23.59 -8.49
C ASP A 226 -8.18 22.86 -7.18
N LYS A 227 -7.13 22.74 -6.36
CA LYS A 227 -7.18 22.04 -5.05
C LYS A 227 -8.16 22.69 -4.06
N ASN A 228 -8.59 23.93 -4.31
CA ASN A 228 -9.50 24.69 -3.44
C ASN A 228 -10.99 24.33 -3.58
N MET A 229 -11.38 23.42 -4.48
CA MET A 229 -12.79 23.02 -4.64
C MET A 229 -13.29 21.97 -3.63
N LYS A 230 -12.50 21.58 -2.63
CA LYS A 230 -13.00 20.73 -1.52
C LYS A 230 -13.66 21.62 -0.45
N ARG A 231 -14.96 21.87 -0.63
CA ARG A 231 -15.88 22.25 0.46
C ARG A 231 -16.19 21.05 1.34
#